data_AF-A0A7S4D6W4-F1
#
_entry.id   AF-A0A7S4D6W4-F1
#
_cell.length_a   1.000
_cell.length_b   1.000
_cell.length_c   1.000
_cell.angle_alpha   90.00
_cell.angle_beta   90.00
_cell.angle_gamma   90.00
#
_symmetry.space_group_name_H-M   'P 1'
#
loop_
_entity.id
_entity.type
_entity.pdbx_description
1 polymer ?
#
loop_
_entity_poly.entity_id
_entity_poly.type
_entity_poly.pdbx_seq_one_letter_code
_entity_poly.pdbx_strand_id
1 'polypeptide(L)'
;MLNEIRVAGRPHGLPDVDLRPPSLAAEIDALGDRLYTQLNNGVYRAGFATTQGAYDAAVQGVFSALDELEARLRGGGGGGKGGEGEGGGRGGPFLLGPRLTEADVRLFPTAVRFDAAYNTLFKCSKKRLADYPYLMEWMRLMHSLPGVSDTIDIEDCRRSYFEQLFPLNPGGIVPIGASKQDLGLVDFDERTNSIDFGAIFYAHSNNQI
;
A
#
# COMPACT_ATOMS: atom_id res chain seq x y z
N MET A 1 -0.12 -9.44 -16.89
CA MET A 1 0.35 -10.84 -17.07
C MET A 1 1.29 -11.15 -15.90
N LEU A 2 0.74 -11.45 -14.71
CA LEU A 2 1.47 -11.79 -13.47
C LEU A 2 1.07 -13.18 -12.95
N ASN A 3 0.54 -14.05 -13.83
CA ASN A 3 -0.06 -15.33 -13.40
C ASN A 3 0.96 -16.36 -12.89
N GLU A 4 2.27 -16.12 -13.03
CA GLU A 4 3.29 -17.03 -12.54
C GLU A 4 4.47 -16.24 -11.94
N ILE A 5 4.31 -15.71 -10.73
CA ILE A 5 5.49 -15.44 -9.89
C ILE A 5 5.99 -16.81 -9.38
N ARG A 6 6.80 -17.50 -10.20
CA ARG A 6 7.59 -18.63 -9.72
C ARG A 6 8.78 -18.08 -8.94
N VAL A 7 8.71 -18.16 -7.62
CA VAL A 7 9.86 -17.86 -6.75
C VAL A 7 10.89 -18.96 -6.94
N ALA A 8 12.02 -18.65 -7.56
CA ALA A 8 13.17 -19.55 -7.64
C ALA A 8 13.68 -19.83 -6.21
N GLY A 9 13.79 -21.11 -5.83
CA GLY A 9 14.29 -21.52 -4.51
C GLY A 9 13.22 -21.83 -3.46
N ARG A 10 11.95 -22.01 -3.83
CA ARG A 10 10.89 -22.39 -2.88
C ARG A 10 11.20 -23.73 -2.19
N PRO A 11 11.09 -23.83 -0.85
CA PRO A 11 11.07 -25.12 -0.16
C PRO A 11 9.91 -25.98 -0.69
N HIS A 12 10.15 -27.27 -0.90
CA HIS A 12 9.11 -28.22 -1.30
C HIS A 12 7.96 -28.23 -0.27
N GLY A 13 6.70 -28.07 -0.71
CA GLY A 13 5.50 -28.33 0.10
C GLY A 13 4.64 -27.13 0.50
N LEU A 14 4.99 -25.89 0.12
CA LEU A 14 4.08 -24.76 0.30
C LEU A 14 2.97 -24.80 -0.77
N PRO A 15 1.68 -24.71 -0.40
CA PRO A 15 0.58 -24.71 -1.36
C PRO A 15 0.71 -23.55 -2.35
N ASP A 16 0.25 -23.75 -3.59
CA ASP A 16 0.19 -22.68 -4.58
C ASP A 16 -0.78 -21.58 -4.10
N VAL A 17 -0.28 -20.35 -4.03
CA VAL A 17 -1.10 -19.17 -3.78
C VAL A 17 -1.59 -18.67 -5.12
N ASP A 18 -2.88 -18.89 -5.40
CA ASP A 18 -3.55 -18.33 -6.57
C ASP A 18 -3.99 -16.88 -6.29
N LEU A 19 -3.17 -15.92 -6.74
CA LEU A 19 -3.43 -14.48 -6.61
C LEU A 19 -4.43 -13.95 -7.64
N ARG A 20 -4.83 -14.77 -8.62
CA ARG A 20 -5.75 -14.38 -9.69
C ARG A 20 -6.74 -15.49 -10.01
N PRO A 21 -7.59 -15.89 -9.04
CA PRO A 21 -8.57 -16.94 -9.26
C PRO A 21 -9.57 -16.51 -10.34
N PRO A 22 -10.01 -17.42 -11.23
CA PRO A 22 -10.92 -17.08 -12.32
C PRO A 22 -12.19 -16.34 -11.88
N SER A 23 -12.71 -16.67 -10.69
CA SER A 23 -13.90 -16.03 -10.11
C SER A 23 -13.72 -14.55 -9.74
N LEU A 24 -12.49 -14.07 -9.57
CA LEU A 24 -12.19 -12.67 -9.23
C LEU A 24 -11.49 -11.92 -10.37
N ALA A 25 -11.17 -12.58 -11.49
CA ALA A 25 -10.34 -12.02 -12.54
C ALA A 25 -10.85 -10.67 -13.08
N ALA A 26 -12.15 -10.54 -13.32
CA ALA A 26 -12.72 -9.29 -13.83
C ALA A 26 -12.64 -8.13 -12.81
N GLU A 27 -12.85 -8.41 -11.53
CA GLU A 27 -12.73 -7.39 -10.48
C GLU A 27 -11.26 -7.01 -10.23
N ILE A 28 -10.35 -7.98 -10.32
CA ILE A 28 -8.91 -7.77 -10.26
C ILE A 28 -8.45 -6.85 -11.39
N ASP A 29 -8.90 -7.11 -12.62
CA ASP A 29 -8.52 -6.30 -13.78
C ASP A 29 -9.05 -4.87 -13.63
N ALA A 30 -10.33 -4.71 -13.29
CA ALA A 30 -10.95 -3.39 -13.10
C ALA A 30 -10.28 -2.57 -11.99
N LEU A 31 -9.99 -3.20 -10.85
CA LEU A 31 -9.30 -2.54 -9.74
C LEU A 31 -7.84 -2.26 -10.11
N GLY A 32 -7.15 -3.21 -10.74
CA GLY A 32 -5.75 -3.09 -11.15
C GLY A 32 -5.51 -1.93 -12.12
N ASP A 33 -6.38 -1.75 -13.11
CA ASP A 33 -6.31 -0.63 -14.06
C ASP A 33 -6.47 0.72 -13.36
N ARG A 34 -7.38 0.78 -12.39
CA ARG A 34 -7.58 1.99 -11.59
C ARG A 34 -6.42 2.27 -10.66
N LEU A 35 -5.93 1.27 -9.94
CA LEU A 35 -4.74 1.37 -9.09
C LEU A 35 -3.56 1.90 -9.91
N TYR A 36 -3.33 1.34 -11.10
CA TYR A 36 -2.26 1.80 -11.97
C TYR A 36 -2.45 3.26 -12.40
N THR A 37 -3.61 3.58 -12.98
CA THR A 37 -3.84 4.88 -13.64
C THR A 37 -3.93 6.04 -12.64
N GLN A 38 -4.62 5.82 -11.52
CA GLN A 38 -4.98 6.88 -10.57
C GLN A 38 -4.01 6.97 -9.39
N LEU A 39 -3.34 5.87 -9.01
CA LEU A 39 -2.52 5.83 -7.80
C LEU A 39 -1.05 5.52 -8.10
N ASN A 40 -0.73 4.30 -8.55
CA ASN A 40 0.65 3.84 -8.73
C ASN A 40 1.42 4.71 -9.73
N ASN A 41 0.84 5.01 -10.90
CA ASN A 41 1.39 5.98 -11.84
C ASN A 41 0.91 7.41 -11.53
N GLY A 42 -0.22 7.56 -10.84
CA GLY A 42 -0.79 8.85 -10.47
C GLY A 42 0.16 9.71 -9.62
N VAL A 43 0.83 9.10 -8.64
CA VAL A 43 1.82 9.81 -7.80
C VAL A 43 3.02 10.31 -8.61
N TYR A 44 3.49 9.54 -9.60
CA TYR A 44 4.56 9.98 -10.50
C TYR A 44 4.09 11.11 -11.42
N ARG A 45 2.88 10.99 -11.97
CA ARG A 45 2.28 12.06 -12.79
C ARG A 45 2.14 13.35 -12.00
N ALA A 46 1.79 13.30 -10.73
CA ALA A 46 1.77 14.46 -9.85
C ALA A 46 3.20 14.99 -9.60
N GLY A 47 4.14 14.13 -9.23
CA GLY A 47 5.50 14.53 -8.90
C GLY A 47 6.26 15.17 -10.07
N PHE A 48 6.10 14.63 -11.27
CA PHE A 48 6.76 15.11 -12.50
C PHE A 48 5.93 16.10 -13.32
N ALA A 49 4.77 16.55 -12.81
CA ALA A 49 3.96 17.54 -13.50
C ALA A 49 4.75 18.84 -13.73
N THR A 50 4.71 19.35 -14.96
CA THR A 50 5.36 20.61 -15.34
C THR A 50 4.39 21.79 -15.37
N THR A 51 3.10 21.54 -15.15
CA THR A 51 2.05 22.57 -15.08
C THR A 51 1.14 22.33 -13.88
N GLN A 52 0.59 23.41 -13.33
CA GLN A 52 -0.32 23.34 -12.18
C GLN A 52 -1.56 22.47 -12.48
N GLY A 53 -2.18 22.65 -13.65
CA GLY A 53 -3.37 21.87 -14.02
C GLY A 53 -3.10 20.37 -14.17
N ALA A 54 -1.92 19.97 -14.67
CA ALA A 54 -1.55 18.55 -14.74
C ALA A 54 -1.31 17.96 -13.35
N TYR A 55 -0.68 18.72 -12.46
CA TYR A 55 -0.50 18.35 -11.05
C TYR A 55 -1.86 18.19 -10.35
N ASP A 56 -2.74 19.20 -10.45
CA ASP A 56 -4.06 19.22 -9.79
C ASP A 56 -4.90 18.02 -10.22
N ALA A 57 -4.93 17.72 -11.52
CA ALA A 57 -5.68 16.57 -12.04
C ALA A 57 -5.10 15.24 -11.55
N ALA A 58 -3.77 15.09 -11.54
CA ALA A 58 -3.12 13.86 -11.08
C ALA A 58 -3.31 13.64 -9.58
N VAL A 59 -3.04 14.66 -8.76
CA VAL A 59 -3.12 14.54 -7.30
C VAL A 59 -4.56 14.36 -6.82
N GLN A 60 -5.55 14.97 -7.50
CA GLN A 60 -6.96 14.71 -7.22
C GLN A 60 -7.34 13.24 -7.51
N GLY A 61 -6.80 12.65 -8.59
CA GLY A 61 -6.95 11.24 -8.90
C GLY A 61 -6.36 10.32 -7.82
N VAL A 62 -5.15 10.64 -7.34
CA VAL A 62 -4.48 9.92 -6.24
C VAL A 62 -5.35 9.89 -5.00
N PHE A 63 -5.82 11.04 -4.53
CA PHE A 63 -6.61 11.11 -3.30
C PHE A 63 -8.01 10.50 -3.46
N SER A 64 -8.64 10.64 -4.64
CA SER A 64 -9.90 9.95 -4.91
C SER A 64 -9.75 8.42 -4.90
N ALA A 65 -8.62 7.89 -5.38
CA ALA A 65 -8.34 6.46 -5.30
C ALA A 65 -8.11 6.00 -3.85
N LEU A 66 -7.34 6.75 -3.06
CA LEU A 66 -7.10 6.44 -1.64
C LEU A 66 -8.41 6.47 -0.82
N ASP A 67 -9.25 7.49 -1.00
CA ASP A 67 -10.54 7.60 -0.33
C ASP A 67 -11.47 6.42 -0.64
N GLU A 68 -11.46 5.94 -1.90
CA GLU A 68 -12.24 4.76 -2.28
C GLU A 68 -11.68 3.46 -1.68
N LEU A 69 -10.36 3.27 -1.72
CA LEU A 69 -9.72 2.10 -1.14
C LEU A 69 -9.99 2.01 0.36
N GLU A 70 -9.90 3.15 1.06
CA GLU A 70 -10.27 3.27 2.47
C GLU A 70 -11.73 2.87 2.70
N ALA A 71 -12.66 3.38 1.89
CA ALA A 71 -14.08 3.02 2.00
C ALA A 71 -14.33 1.53 1.71
N ARG A 72 -13.61 0.96 0.74
CA ARG A 72 -13.70 -0.45 0.35
C ARG A 72 -13.18 -1.38 1.45
N LEU A 73 -12.08 -1.02 2.10
CA LEU A 73 -11.53 -1.76 3.24
C LEU A 73 -12.39 -1.61 4.48
N ARG A 74 -12.91 -0.40 4.77
CA ARG A 74 -13.85 -0.14 5.86
C ARG A 74 -15.13 -0.97 5.76
N GLY A 75 -15.65 -1.12 4.55
CA GLY A 75 -16.86 -1.90 4.28
C GLY A 75 -16.65 -3.42 4.33
N GLY A 76 -15.44 -3.90 4.63
CA GLY A 76 -15.11 -5.32 4.61
C GLY A 76 -15.18 -5.91 3.21
N GLY A 77 -14.57 -5.31 2.18
CA GLY A 77 -14.38 -6.00 0.89
C GLY A 77 -15.67 -6.25 0.10
N GLY A 78 -16.32 -5.21 -0.40
CA GLY A 78 -17.54 -5.38 -1.19
C GLY A 78 -17.94 -4.14 -1.98
N GLY A 79 -17.00 -3.49 -2.65
CA GLY A 79 -17.29 -2.37 -3.57
C GLY A 79 -17.82 -2.81 -4.93
N GLY A 80 -18.58 -3.91 -4.99
CA GLY A 80 -19.34 -4.32 -6.16
C GLY A 80 -20.80 -3.96 -5.91
N LYS A 81 -21.39 -3.08 -6.74
CA LYS A 81 -22.84 -2.96 -6.82
C LYS A 81 -23.39 -4.34 -7.16
N GLY A 82 -23.92 -5.03 -6.16
CA GLY A 82 -24.68 -6.26 -6.37
C GLY A 82 -25.87 -5.94 -7.25
N GLY A 83 -25.84 -6.43 -8.49
CA GLY A 83 -27.06 -6.85 -9.14
C GLY A 83 -27.71 -7.90 -8.25
N GLU A 84 -29.03 -7.85 -8.15
CA GLU A 84 -29.85 -8.80 -7.40
C GLU A 84 -29.66 -10.21 -7.99
N GLY A 85 -28.67 -10.94 -7.48
CA GLY A 85 -28.30 -12.27 -7.94
C GLY A 85 -27.16 -12.83 -7.09
N GLU A 86 -27.53 -13.50 -5.99
CA GLU A 86 -26.73 -14.46 -5.23
C GLU A 86 -25.21 -14.18 -5.11
N GLY A 87 -24.84 -13.29 -4.19
CA GLY A 87 -23.43 -13.07 -3.82
C GLY A 87 -23.23 -11.81 -2.99
N GLY A 88 -23.71 -11.80 -1.74
CA GLY A 88 -23.48 -10.71 -0.79
C GLY A 88 -21.99 -10.34 -0.69
N GLY A 89 -21.71 -9.04 -0.55
CA GLY A 89 -20.36 -8.48 -0.47
C GLY A 89 -19.45 -9.28 0.46
N ARG A 90 -18.26 -9.64 -0.01
CA ARG A 90 -17.38 -10.56 0.72
C ARG A 90 -16.55 -9.81 1.75
N GLY A 91 -17.13 -9.66 2.94
CA GLY A 91 -16.42 -9.42 4.21
C GLY A 91 -14.96 -9.89 4.17
N GLY A 92 -13.97 -9.01 4.32
CA GLY A 92 -12.59 -9.46 4.49
C GLY A 92 -11.52 -8.36 4.51
N PRO A 93 -10.29 -8.72 4.90
CA PRO A 93 -9.23 -7.76 5.17
C PRO A 93 -8.44 -7.34 3.93
N PHE A 94 -8.73 -7.92 2.75
CA PHE A 94 -8.09 -7.59 1.48
C PHE A 94 -9.03 -6.80 0.56
N LEU A 95 -8.48 -6.20 -0.49
CA LEU A 95 -9.22 -5.28 -1.38
C LEU A 95 -10.45 -5.91 -2.06
N LEU A 96 -10.43 -7.22 -2.26
CA LEU A 96 -11.50 -8.01 -2.88
C LEU A 96 -12.12 -9.04 -1.91
N GLY A 97 -12.00 -8.78 -0.61
CA GLY A 97 -12.64 -9.56 0.45
C GLY A 97 -11.67 -10.46 1.21
N PRO A 98 -11.99 -11.74 1.45
CA PRO A 98 -11.23 -12.60 2.36
C PRO A 98 -9.93 -13.15 1.75
N ARG A 99 -9.72 -12.97 0.44
CA ARG A 99 -8.57 -13.55 -0.28
C ARG A 99 -7.59 -12.47 -0.71
N LEU A 100 -6.31 -12.72 -0.46
CA LEU A 100 -5.21 -11.96 -1.05
C LEU A 100 -5.23 -12.14 -2.58
N THR A 101 -5.11 -11.04 -3.31
CA THR A 101 -5.08 -11.03 -4.78
C THR A 101 -3.90 -10.23 -5.31
N GLU A 102 -3.65 -10.29 -6.63
CA GLU A 102 -2.63 -9.44 -7.25
C GLU A 102 -2.95 -7.94 -7.12
N ALA A 103 -4.20 -7.54 -6.88
CA ALA A 103 -4.55 -6.14 -6.64
C ALA A 103 -3.91 -5.62 -5.34
N ASP A 104 -3.92 -6.42 -4.27
CA ASP A 104 -3.27 -6.10 -3.00
C ASP A 104 -1.75 -5.99 -3.20
N VAL A 105 -1.16 -6.96 -3.89
CA VAL A 105 0.28 -6.98 -4.21
C VAL A 105 0.70 -5.75 -5.01
N ARG A 106 -0.14 -5.29 -5.95
CA ARG A 106 0.14 -4.09 -6.76
C ARG A 106 -0.02 -2.78 -5.99
N LEU A 107 -0.88 -2.73 -4.97
CA LEU A 107 -1.07 -1.53 -4.14
C LEU A 107 0.07 -1.38 -3.12
N PHE A 108 0.55 -2.48 -2.55
CA PHE A 108 1.41 -2.47 -1.37
C PHE A 108 2.72 -1.68 -1.53
N PRO A 109 3.46 -1.84 -2.65
CA PRO A 109 4.63 -1.01 -2.94
C PRO A 109 4.35 0.49 -2.93
N THR A 110 3.19 0.91 -3.42
CA THR A 110 2.82 2.33 -3.45
C THR A 110 2.46 2.83 -2.06
N ALA A 111 1.69 2.04 -1.30
CA ALA A 111 1.27 2.39 0.05
C ALA A 111 2.48 2.59 0.99
N VAL A 112 3.38 1.61 1.05
CA VAL A 112 4.53 1.66 1.99
C VAL A 112 5.49 2.82 1.72
N ARG A 113 5.50 3.34 0.49
CA ARG A 113 6.35 4.46 0.07
C ARG A 113 5.67 5.83 0.17
N PHE A 114 4.35 5.85 0.41
CA PHE A 114 3.55 7.05 0.27
C PHE A 114 4.01 8.16 1.22
N ASP A 115 4.06 7.87 2.52
CA ASP A 115 4.45 8.87 3.52
C ASP A 115 5.95 9.11 3.58
N ALA A 116 6.76 8.11 3.23
CA ALA A 116 8.22 8.21 3.25
C ALA A 116 8.79 9.02 2.06
N ALA A 117 8.11 8.99 0.90
CA ALA A 117 8.62 9.62 -0.32
C ALA A 117 7.55 10.45 -1.06
N TYR A 118 6.42 9.87 -1.44
CA TYR A 118 5.48 10.51 -2.37
C TYR A 118 4.80 11.76 -1.80
N ASN A 119 4.47 11.72 -0.51
CA ASN A 119 3.81 12.83 0.16
C ASN A 119 4.63 14.12 0.03
N THR A 120 5.94 14.03 0.26
CA THR A 120 6.86 15.16 0.20
C THR A 120 7.41 15.39 -1.21
N LEU A 121 8.12 14.42 -1.80
CA LEU A 121 8.84 14.62 -3.07
C LEU A 121 7.88 14.87 -4.24
N PHE A 122 6.81 14.07 -4.32
CA PHE A 122 5.80 14.18 -5.38
C PHE A 122 4.66 15.14 -5.00
N LYS A 123 4.77 15.83 -3.86
CA LYS A 123 3.80 16.80 -3.35
C LYS A 123 2.40 16.21 -3.13
N CYS A 124 2.25 14.89 -3.02
CA CYS A 124 0.99 14.22 -2.71
C CYS A 124 0.62 14.41 -1.23
N SER A 125 0.41 15.66 -0.81
CA SER A 125 0.51 16.11 0.59
C SER A 125 -0.83 16.50 1.24
N LYS A 126 -1.96 16.35 0.54
CA LYS A 126 -3.30 16.66 1.09
C LYS A 126 -3.60 15.89 2.38
N LYS A 127 -3.15 14.64 2.47
CA LYS A 127 -3.37 13.73 3.60
C LYS A 127 -2.29 12.64 3.56
N ARG A 128 -1.81 12.18 4.72
CA ARG A 128 -0.86 11.06 4.80
C ARG A 128 -1.59 9.73 4.66
N LEU A 129 -0.90 8.67 4.24
CA LEU A 129 -1.45 7.32 4.32
C LEU A 129 -1.76 6.95 5.79
N ALA A 130 -0.92 7.38 6.73
CA ALA A 130 -1.12 7.22 8.16
C ALA A 130 -2.47 7.74 8.69
N ASP A 131 -3.12 8.66 7.96
CA ASP A 131 -4.42 9.23 8.33
C ASP A 131 -5.61 8.39 7.78
N TYR A 132 -5.36 7.23 7.15
CA TYR A 132 -6.36 6.29 6.65
C TYR A 132 -6.30 4.98 7.47
N PRO A 133 -7.11 4.83 8.54
CA PRO A 133 -7.00 3.71 9.46
C PRO A 133 -7.14 2.33 8.80
N TYR A 134 -8.05 2.14 7.85
CA TYR A 134 -8.26 0.81 7.24
C TYR A 134 -7.16 0.47 6.23
N LEU A 135 -6.66 1.45 5.49
CA LEU A 135 -5.45 1.29 4.67
C LEU A 135 -4.22 0.98 5.53
N MET A 136 -4.08 1.61 6.71
CA MET A 136 -2.98 1.32 7.63
C MET A 136 -3.06 -0.10 8.21
N GLU A 137 -4.26 -0.56 8.59
CA GLU A 137 -4.49 -1.94 9.02
C GLU A 137 -4.16 -2.94 7.89
N TRP A 138 -4.66 -2.68 6.69
CA TRP A 138 -4.34 -3.48 5.50
C TRP A 138 -2.84 -3.50 5.19
N MET A 139 -2.15 -2.37 5.27
CA MET A 139 -0.71 -2.28 5.02
C MET A 139 0.10 -3.08 6.04
N ARG A 140 -0.28 -3.03 7.32
CA ARG A 140 0.35 -3.83 8.39
C ARG A 140 0.09 -5.32 8.20
N LEU A 141 -1.13 -5.70 7.79
CA LEU A 141 -1.45 -7.08 7.42
C LEU A 141 -0.54 -7.56 6.28
N MET A 142 -0.43 -6.79 5.20
CA MET A 142 0.44 -7.12 4.07
C MET A 142 1.90 -7.27 4.49
N HIS A 143 2.41 -6.36 5.34
CA HIS A 143 3.76 -6.44 5.89
C HIS A 143 4.00 -7.71 6.71
N SER A 144 3.00 -8.15 7.48
CA SER A 144 3.08 -9.33 8.34
C SER A 144 3.03 -10.67 7.60
N LEU A 145 2.75 -10.68 6.30
CA LEU A 145 2.79 -11.90 5.52
C LEU A 145 4.22 -12.48 5.50
N PRO A 146 4.40 -13.81 5.63
CA PRO A 146 5.72 -14.42 5.66
C PRO A 146 6.61 -14.00 4.49
N GLY A 147 7.81 -13.51 4.80
CA GLY A 147 8.82 -13.05 3.85
C GLY A 147 8.56 -11.68 3.20
N VAL A 148 7.46 -10.98 3.53
CA VAL A 148 7.18 -9.65 2.94
C VAL A 148 8.00 -8.54 3.61
N SER A 149 8.20 -8.58 4.92
CA SER A 149 9.02 -7.61 5.68
C SER A 149 10.42 -7.45 5.09
N ASP A 150 11.02 -8.55 4.64
CA ASP A 150 12.37 -8.61 4.08
C ASP A 150 12.50 -7.94 2.70
N THR A 151 11.36 -7.69 2.04
CA THR A 151 11.31 -7.04 0.72
C THR A 151 11.23 -5.51 0.79
N ILE A 152 11.17 -4.95 2.00
CA ILE A 152 10.94 -3.53 2.22
C ILE A 152 12.10 -2.92 2.99
N ASP A 153 12.75 -1.96 2.34
CA ASP A 153 13.63 -1.00 2.99
C ASP A 153 13.10 0.41 2.74
N ILE A 154 12.52 1.03 3.78
CA ILE A 154 11.93 2.37 3.69
C ILE A 154 13.02 3.44 3.63
N GLU A 155 14.15 3.20 4.28
CA GLU A 155 15.27 4.14 4.31
C GLU A 155 15.98 4.17 2.96
N ASP A 156 16.27 3.00 2.38
CA ASP A 156 16.83 2.89 1.03
C ASP A 156 15.86 3.44 -0.02
N CYS A 157 14.56 3.12 0.10
CA CYS A 157 13.54 3.72 -0.75
C CYS A 157 13.61 5.25 -0.68
N ARG A 158 13.51 5.84 0.52
CA ARG A 158 13.54 7.30 0.68
C ARG A 158 14.82 7.89 0.08
N ARG A 159 15.98 7.30 0.36
CA ARG A 159 17.25 7.71 -0.23
C ARG A 159 17.20 7.71 -1.77
N SER A 160 16.80 6.60 -2.37
CA SER A 160 16.71 6.44 -3.83
C SER A 160 15.84 7.52 -4.46
N TYR A 161 14.65 7.79 -3.90
CA TYR A 161 13.76 8.81 -4.46
C TYR A 161 14.34 10.23 -4.39
N PHE A 162 14.89 10.62 -3.24
CA PHE A 162 15.38 11.98 -3.04
C PHE A 162 16.74 12.25 -3.69
N GLU A 163 17.59 11.23 -3.87
CA GLU A 163 18.91 11.38 -4.48
C GLU A 163 18.90 11.18 -6.01
N GLN A 164 18.03 10.30 -6.55
CA GLN A 164 18.15 9.84 -7.95
C GLN A 164 17.12 10.47 -8.90
N LEU A 165 15.97 10.95 -8.41
CA LEU A 165 14.89 11.44 -9.28
C LEU A 165 15.07 12.91 -9.68
N PHE A 166 16.04 13.15 -10.56
CA PHE A 166 16.17 14.42 -11.26
C PHE A 166 14.95 14.69 -12.19
N PRO A 167 14.41 15.93 -12.26
CA PRO A 167 14.87 17.17 -11.65
C PRO A 167 14.20 17.53 -10.31
N LEU A 168 13.52 16.58 -9.66
CA LEU A 168 12.57 16.89 -8.57
C LEU A 168 13.24 17.42 -7.29
N ASN A 169 14.47 16.98 -7.00
CA ASN A 169 15.23 17.41 -5.83
C ASN A 169 16.71 17.66 -6.20
N PRO A 170 17.05 18.80 -6.83
CA PRO A 170 18.41 19.06 -7.31
C PRO A 170 19.47 19.06 -6.21
N GLY A 171 19.09 19.35 -4.96
CA GLY A 171 20.01 19.35 -3.83
C GLY A 171 20.31 17.96 -3.27
N GLY A 172 19.59 16.91 -3.69
CA GLY A 172 19.78 15.54 -3.20
C GLY A 172 19.53 15.36 -1.69
N ILE A 173 18.96 16.37 -1.00
CA ILE A 173 18.72 16.31 0.44
C ILE A 173 17.62 15.29 0.72
N VAL A 174 17.94 14.31 1.57
CA VAL A 174 17.00 13.29 2.02
C VAL A 174 16.39 13.74 3.36
N PRO A 175 15.06 13.93 3.47
CA PRO A 175 14.43 14.34 4.71
C PRO A 175 14.40 13.19 5.74
N ILE A 176 14.32 13.53 7.02
CA ILE A 176 14.29 12.56 8.15
C ILE A 176 13.05 11.64 8.09
N GLY A 177 11.96 12.05 7.42
CA GLY A 177 10.80 11.26 6.95
C GLY A 177 10.15 10.28 7.94
N ALA A 178 9.10 9.56 7.51
CA ALA A 178 8.54 8.48 8.32
C ALA A 178 9.43 7.22 8.26
N SER A 179 9.71 6.61 9.40
CA SER A 179 10.40 5.32 9.52
C SER A 179 9.43 4.14 9.49
N LYS A 180 9.94 2.89 9.43
CA LYS A 180 9.13 1.67 9.63
C LYS A 180 8.36 1.73 10.95
N GLN A 181 9.00 2.22 12.03
CA GLN A 181 8.39 2.32 13.35
C GLN A 181 7.24 3.33 13.37
N ASP A 182 7.40 4.50 12.73
CA ASP A 182 6.35 5.53 12.67
C ASP A 182 5.10 5.04 11.92
N LEU A 183 5.28 4.15 10.95
CA LEU A 183 4.20 3.50 10.21
C LEU A 183 3.59 2.30 10.95
N GLY A 184 4.18 1.90 12.08
CA GLY A 184 3.77 0.71 12.83
C GLY A 184 4.00 -0.58 12.04
N LEU A 185 5.03 -0.59 11.18
CA LEU A 185 5.48 -1.77 10.44
C LEU A 185 6.51 -2.49 11.30
N VAL A 186 6.01 -3.41 12.13
CA VAL A 186 6.82 -4.26 12.99
C VAL A 186 7.11 -5.59 12.29
N ASP A 187 8.34 -6.07 12.48
CA ASP A 187 8.76 -7.35 11.92
C ASP A 187 8.04 -8.51 12.62
N PHE A 188 7.75 -9.56 11.85
CA PHE A 188 7.18 -10.78 12.36
C PHE A 188 8.26 -11.55 13.13
N ASP A 189 8.02 -11.90 14.41
CA ASP A 189 8.94 -12.77 15.14
C ASP A 189 8.59 -14.24 14.86
N GLU A 190 9.39 -14.87 13.99
CA GLU A 190 9.26 -16.27 13.62
C GLU A 190 9.36 -17.23 14.82
N ARG A 191 10.08 -16.83 15.89
CA ARG A 191 10.29 -17.69 17.08
C ARG A 191 9.03 -17.80 17.93
N THR A 192 8.21 -16.76 17.95
CA THR A 192 6.98 -16.70 18.73
C THR A 192 5.73 -16.86 17.85
N ASN A 193 5.91 -16.95 16.52
CA ASN A 193 4.83 -16.95 15.53
C ASN A 193 3.84 -15.80 15.79
N SER A 194 4.38 -14.63 16.17
CA SER A 194 3.59 -13.48 16.61
C SER A 194 4.19 -12.17 16.13
N ILE A 195 3.34 -11.15 16.04
CA ILE A 195 3.76 -9.78 15.83
C ILE A 195 3.89 -9.11 17.21
N ASP A 196 5.05 -8.56 17.53
CA ASP A 196 5.24 -7.82 18.78
C ASP A 196 4.72 -6.39 18.67
N PHE A 197 3.49 -6.16 19.12
CA PHE A 197 2.89 -4.83 19.23
C PHE A 197 3.34 -4.07 20.50
N GLY A 198 4.08 -4.70 21.41
CA GLY A 198 4.47 -4.14 22.71
C GLY A 198 5.33 -2.88 22.62
N ALA A 199 6.07 -2.69 21.53
CA ALA A 199 6.88 -1.51 21.30
C ALA A 199 6.11 -0.30 20.73
N ILE A 200 4.90 -0.49 20.17
CA ILE A 200 4.15 0.59 19.50
C ILE A 200 3.31 1.41 20.51
N PHE A 201 2.82 0.79 21.58
CA PHE A 201 1.94 1.45 22.56
C PHE A 201 2.66 2.18 23.71
N TYR A 202 3.98 2.02 23.86
CA TYR A 202 4.71 2.60 25.00
C TYR A 202 5.18 4.06 24.82
N ALA A 203 5.01 4.67 23.65
CA ALA A 203 5.49 6.05 23.40
C ALA A 203 4.49 7.17 23.80
N HIS A 204 3.27 6.85 24.25
CA HIS A 204 2.22 7.87 24.49
C HIS A 204 1.68 7.95 25.93
N SER A 205 2.38 7.39 26.92
CA SER A 205 2.00 7.56 28.33
C SER A 205 3.20 7.79 29.22
N ASN A 206 3.78 8.99 29.16
CA ASN A 206 4.42 9.65 30.29
C ASN A 206 4.64 11.13 29.97
N ASN A 207 3.56 11.88 29.96
CA ASN A 207 3.62 13.29 30.36
C ASN A 207 2.26 13.70 30.96
N GLN A 208 2.13 13.43 32.26
CA GLN A 208 1.14 14.05 33.13
C GLN A 208 1.94 14.83 34.18
N ILE A 209 1.92 16.15 34.02
CA ILE A 209 2.15 17.25 34.99
C ILE A 209 3.48 17.26 35.74
#